data_AF-C5MF21-F1
#
_entry.id   AF-C5MF21-F1
#
_cell.length_a   1.000
_cell.length_b   1.000
_cell.length_c   1.000
_cell.angle_alpha   90.00
_cell.angle_beta   90.00
_cell.angle_gamma   90.00
#
_symmetry.space_group_name_H-M   'P 1'
#
loop_
_entity.id
_entity.type
_entity.pdbx_description
1 polymer ?
#
loop_
_entity_poly.entity_id
_entity_poly.type
_entity_poly.pdbx_seq_one_letter_code
_entity_poly.pdbx_strand_id
1 'polypeptide(L)'
;MVSYFRLIFAFALLVVQVLSLNSSVIQTNLSDFQYKGVSIGGWLVLEPYITPTLFNATLLSNETADDIPVDEYHYCEKLGEEEATKRLTEHWESMYNESDFEEIKKYGLNMVRIPIGYWSFEKMDGDPYVSGAQEYLDKAIEWSRNNDLKVLIDLHGVPNTQNGFDNSGLRNLGYPGWQNKTEYINHTYNVLQQIYEKYGTGEYAREYNDTIIGIEVVNEPFNPDLDKLKDFYIESYNDARNIQIVNNTIFFQEAFQQIGYWDDFIADGEVNITSTANGTNGTITKTADFENVIIDHHHYEVFSESQIASNVSTHLDNIKNYASSIGKSTTRSIIGEWSAALTDCAPWLNGVGLGSRYEGTSPYTNDRVGSCADFTRSPENWSKQQKKDYRRFVEMQLYQYGNSSQGWIFWCWKTEAATEWDFRALVKNDIIPQPLDNFKYVKNGVDTSDSTKVGITWSLVVIQTLILFFI
;
A
#
# COMPACT_ATOMS: atom_id res chain seq x y z
N MET A 1 46.44 43.97 -67.13
CA MET A 1 45.88 44.08 -65.76
C MET A 1 45.08 42.80 -65.52
N VAL A 2 45.53 41.86 -64.68
CA VAL A 2 45.35 41.85 -63.20
C VAL A 2 43.84 41.73 -62.87
N SER A 3 43.30 40.71 -62.18
CA SER A 3 43.90 39.52 -61.53
C SER A 3 42.86 38.45 -61.11
N TYR A 4 43.20 37.16 -61.27
CA TYR A 4 42.88 35.98 -60.43
C TYR A 4 41.48 35.28 -60.43
N PHE A 5 40.77 35.18 -59.29
CA PHE A 5 40.27 33.88 -58.73
C PHE A 5 38.80 33.93 -58.20
N ARG A 6 38.05 32.82 -57.92
CA ARG A 6 38.29 31.33 -57.95
C ARG A 6 36.94 30.55 -58.08
N LEU A 7 36.98 29.21 -58.08
CA LEU A 7 35.82 28.32 -57.82
C LEU A 7 35.42 28.29 -56.33
N ILE A 8 34.19 27.87 -56.01
CA ILE A 8 33.91 26.63 -55.22
C ILE A 8 32.42 26.24 -55.32
N PHE A 9 32.15 24.95 -55.50
CA PHE A 9 30.82 24.32 -55.40
C PHE A 9 30.42 24.16 -53.92
N ALA A 10 29.14 24.31 -53.60
CA ALA A 10 28.57 23.82 -52.35
C ALA A 10 27.21 23.16 -52.62
N PHE A 11 27.21 21.82 -52.68
CA PHE A 11 25.99 21.02 -52.57
C PHE A 11 25.45 21.15 -51.13
N ALA A 12 24.17 21.45 -50.97
CA ALA A 12 23.52 21.42 -49.67
C ALA A 12 23.30 19.96 -49.25
N LEU A 13 24.23 19.40 -48.47
CA LEU A 13 23.91 18.23 -47.64
C LEU A 13 23.00 18.69 -46.51
N LEU A 14 21.73 18.29 -46.57
CA LEU A 14 20.81 18.38 -45.45
C LEU A 14 21.22 17.31 -44.43
N VAL A 15 22.18 17.64 -43.56
CA VAL A 15 22.51 16.79 -42.41
C VAL A 15 21.32 16.88 -41.46
N VAL A 16 20.46 15.86 -41.48
CA VAL A 16 19.55 15.59 -40.38
C VAL A 16 20.43 15.21 -39.19
N GLN A 17 20.77 16.21 -38.36
CA GLN A 17 21.22 15.94 -37.01
C GLN A 17 20.04 15.29 -36.28
N VAL A 18 20.04 13.96 -36.25
CA VAL A 18 19.43 13.24 -35.14
C VAL A 18 20.21 13.68 -33.92
N LEU A 19 19.68 14.69 -33.23
CA LEU A 19 20.06 14.96 -31.85
C LEU A 19 19.71 13.68 -31.09
N SER A 20 20.73 12.90 -30.75
CA SER A 20 20.65 12.02 -29.61
C SER A 20 20.40 12.91 -28.41
N LEU A 21 19.12 13.13 -28.10
CA LEU A 21 18.72 13.54 -26.78
C LEU A 21 19.28 12.45 -25.87
N ASN A 22 20.37 12.78 -25.18
CA ASN A 22 20.72 12.06 -23.96
C ASN A 22 19.49 12.23 -23.07
N SER A 23 18.66 11.20 -23.00
CA SER A 23 17.57 11.11 -22.05
C SER A 23 18.18 10.95 -20.68
N SER A 24 18.68 12.07 -20.13
CA SER A 24 18.92 12.20 -18.71
C SER A 24 17.59 11.87 -18.04
N VAL A 25 17.54 10.70 -17.41
CA VAL A 25 16.45 10.21 -16.58
C VAL A 25 15.81 11.38 -15.84
N ILE A 26 14.54 11.64 -16.14
CA ILE A 26 13.84 12.81 -15.61
C ILE A 26 13.19 12.40 -14.30
N GLN A 27 13.93 12.47 -13.19
CA GLN A 27 13.37 12.43 -11.83
C GLN A 27 14.37 13.00 -10.82
N THR A 28 13.87 13.59 -9.73
CA THR A 28 14.69 13.93 -8.55
C THR A 28 15.12 12.67 -7.82
N ASN A 29 16.35 12.60 -7.32
CA ASN A 29 16.80 11.46 -6.49
C ASN A 29 15.94 11.35 -5.22
N LEU A 30 15.30 10.20 -5.02
CA LEU A 30 14.41 9.89 -3.89
C LEU A 30 15.11 9.11 -2.75
N SER A 31 16.44 8.98 -2.75
CA SER A 31 17.19 8.28 -1.70
C SER A 31 16.83 8.73 -0.29
N ASP A 32 16.55 10.03 -0.14
CA ASP A 32 16.31 10.70 1.13
C ASP A 32 14.81 11.00 1.36
N PHE A 33 13.92 10.51 0.49
CA PHE A 33 12.48 10.71 0.62
C PHE A 33 11.91 9.82 1.73
N GLN A 34 11.38 10.44 2.78
CA GLN A 34 10.73 9.73 3.87
C GLN A 34 9.23 9.60 3.58
N TYR A 35 8.76 8.37 3.32
CA TYR A 35 7.39 8.06 2.94
C TYR A 35 6.43 8.32 4.13
N LYS A 36 5.44 9.19 3.95
CA LYS A 36 4.39 9.51 4.93
C LYS A 36 3.06 9.63 4.19
N GLY A 37 2.51 8.48 3.83
CA GLY A 37 1.37 8.37 2.93
C GLY A 37 0.08 7.89 3.57
N VAL A 38 -0.98 7.93 2.78
CA VAL A 38 -2.23 7.19 3.00
C VAL A 38 -2.64 6.50 1.70
N SER A 39 -3.31 5.36 1.82
CA SER A 39 -3.87 4.66 0.65
C SER A 39 -5.28 5.17 0.33
N ILE A 40 -5.56 5.31 -0.96
CA ILE A 40 -6.86 5.70 -1.53
C ILE A 40 -7.71 4.43 -1.75
N GLY A 41 -7.83 3.62 -0.68
CA GLY A 41 -8.53 2.32 -0.70
C GLY A 41 -10.04 2.45 -0.89
N GLY A 42 -10.66 1.36 -1.35
CA GLY A 42 -12.10 1.28 -1.65
C GLY A 42 -12.61 2.21 -2.78
N TRP A 43 -11.71 2.79 -3.61
CA TRP A 43 -12.09 3.74 -4.67
C TRP A 43 -12.09 3.12 -6.06
N LEU A 44 -10.91 2.81 -6.61
CA LEU A 44 -10.76 2.22 -7.96
C LEU A 44 -10.72 0.68 -7.94
N VAL A 45 -10.75 0.10 -6.74
CA VAL A 45 -11.13 -1.28 -6.44
C VAL A 45 -12.08 -1.23 -5.25
N LEU A 46 -13.20 -1.94 -5.32
CA LEU A 46 -14.21 -1.97 -4.25
C LEU A 46 -13.85 -2.94 -3.14
N GLU A 47 -13.99 -2.48 -1.90
CA GLU A 47 -13.81 -3.30 -0.70
C GLU A 47 -15.04 -3.19 0.20
N PRO A 48 -15.75 -4.30 0.48
CA PRO A 48 -17.02 -4.28 1.20
C PRO A 48 -16.97 -3.57 2.56
N TYR A 49 -15.85 -3.64 3.27
CA TYR A 49 -15.72 -3.04 4.60
C TYR A 49 -15.44 -1.52 4.57
N ILE A 50 -14.90 -1.01 3.47
CA ILE A 50 -14.63 0.42 3.28
C ILE A 50 -15.92 1.12 2.82
N THR A 51 -16.65 0.53 1.87
CA THR A 51 -17.87 1.08 1.25
C THR A 51 -19.12 0.18 1.39
N PRO A 52 -19.48 -0.27 2.62
CA PRO A 52 -20.58 -1.21 2.83
C PRO A 52 -21.94 -0.71 2.31
N THR A 53 -22.19 0.59 2.17
CA THR A 53 -23.47 1.08 1.63
C THR A 53 -23.66 0.66 0.17
N LEU A 54 -22.59 0.65 -0.63
CA LEU A 54 -22.60 0.32 -2.04
C LEU A 54 -23.00 -1.15 -2.27
N PHE A 55 -22.48 -2.05 -1.43
CA PHE A 55 -22.79 -3.48 -1.43
C PHE A 55 -24.20 -3.76 -0.88
N ASN A 56 -24.60 -3.13 0.23
CA ASN A 56 -25.97 -3.26 0.76
C ASN A 56 -27.03 -2.79 -0.25
N ALA A 57 -26.74 -1.77 -1.06
CA ALA A 57 -27.64 -1.24 -2.08
C ALA A 57 -27.87 -2.19 -3.27
N THR A 58 -27.18 -3.34 -3.35
CA THR A 58 -27.45 -4.37 -4.37
C THR A 58 -28.64 -5.28 -4.03
N LEU A 59 -29.14 -5.24 -2.78
CA LEU A 59 -30.22 -6.12 -2.34
C LEU A 59 -31.59 -5.70 -2.88
N LEU A 60 -32.29 -6.67 -3.46
CA LEU A 60 -33.69 -6.57 -3.87
C LEU A 60 -34.64 -6.89 -2.69
N SER A 61 -35.92 -6.54 -2.84
CA SER A 61 -36.91 -6.65 -1.75
C SER A 61 -37.24 -8.07 -1.28
N ASN A 62 -36.74 -9.09 -1.99
CA ASN A 62 -36.90 -10.51 -1.69
C ASN A 62 -35.58 -11.23 -1.37
N GLU A 63 -34.48 -10.48 -1.22
CA GLU A 63 -33.14 -10.97 -0.94
C GLU A 63 -32.72 -10.72 0.51
N THR A 64 -31.60 -11.30 0.91
CA THR A 64 -31.07 -11.34 2.27
C THR A 64 -29.58 -10.98 2.30
N ALA A 65 -28.97 -10.93 3.49
CA ALA A 65 -27.54 -10.66 3.62
C ALA A 65 -26.64 -11.69 2.91
N ASP A 66 -27.14 -12.92 2.68
CA ASP A 66 -26.42 -13.98 1.97
C ASP A 66 -26.35 -13.73 0.44
N ASP A 67 -27.20 -12.82 -0.07
CA ASP A 67 -27.27 -12.43 -1.48
C ASP A 67 -26.43 -11.16 -1.80
N ILE A 68 -25.67 -10.65 -0.82
CA ILE A 68 -24.75 -9.52 -1.01
C ILE A 68 -23.51 -10.02 -1.78
N PRO A 69 -23.11 -9.36 -2.88
CA PRO A 69 -21.92 -9.75 -3.62
C PRO A 69 -20.67 -9.59 -2.75
N VAL A 70 -19.70 -10.47 -2.94
CA VAL A 70 -18.63 -10.67 -1.95
C VAL A 70 -17.33 -9.93 -2.29
N ASP A 71 -17.27 -9.29 -3.45
CA ASP A 71 -16.15 -8.58 -4.07
C ASP A 71 -16.66 -7.75 -5.28
N GLU A 72 -15.78 -7.06 -6.00
CA GLU A 72 -16.15 -6.27 -7.18
C GLU A 72 -16.59 -7.11 -8.38
N TYR A 73 -16.01 -8.30 -8.58
CA TYR A 73 -16.36 -9.23 -9.67
C TYR A 73 -17.86 -9.61 -9.58
N HIS A 74 -18.28 -10.13 -8.44
CA HIS A 74 -19.66 -10.54 -8.20
C HIS A 74 -20.60 -9.34 -8.07
N TYR A 75 -20.11 -8.16 -7.67
CA TYR A 75 -20.88 -6.92 -7.69
C TYR A 75 -21.28 -6.54 -9.11
N CYS A 76 -20.32 -6.56 -10.04
CA CYS A 76 -20.57 -6.26 -11.45
C CYS A 76 -21.42 -7.37 -12.10
N GLU A 77 -21.16 -8.65 -11.79
CA GLU A 77 -21.94 -9.78 -12.30
C GLU A 77 -23.42 -9.69 -11.89
N LYS A 78 -23.70 -9.40 -10.61
CA LYS A 78 -25.06 -9.31 -10.07
C LYS A 78 -25.86 -8.14 -10.66
N LEU A 79 -25.23 -6.97 -10.85
CA LEU A 79 -25.90 -5.78 -11.38
C LEU A 79 -26.01 -5.78 -12.91
N GLY A 80 -25.08 -6.44 -13.61
CA GLY A 80 -24.91 -6.32 -15.04
C GLY A 80 -24.28 -4.98 -15.45
N GLU A 81 -23.71 -4.96 -16.67
CA GLU A 81 -22.86 -3.88 -17.18
C GLU A 81 -23.47 -2.47 -17.05
N GLU A 82 -24.76 -2.28 -17.39
CA GLU A 82 -25.40 -0.95 -17.40
C GLU A 82 -25.51 -0.33 -15.98
N GLU A 83 -26.08 -1.06 -15.01
CA GLU A 83 -26.29 -0.54 -13.66
C GLU A 83 -24.98 -0.56 -12.85
N ALA A 84 -24.09 -1.54 -13.08
CA ALA A 84 -22.73 -1.51 -12.53
C ALA A 84 -21.97 -0.27 -13.01
N THR A 85 -22.00 0.04 -14.32
CA THR A 85 -21.31 1.22 -14.88
C THR A 85 -21.83 2.51 -14.28
N LYS A 86 -23.16 2.64 -14.16
CA LYS A 86 -23.76 3.82 -13.52
C LYS A 86 -23.30 3.98 -12.07
N ARG A 87 -23.41 2.93 -11.24
CA ARG A 87 -23.07 3.01 -9.81
C ARG A 87 -21.58 3.20 -9.56
N LEU A 88 -20.73 2.53 -10.33
CA LEU A 88 -19.28 2.71 -10.23
C LEU A 88 -18.85 4.11 -10.68
N THR A 89 -19.48 4.67 -11.72
CA THR A 89 -19.25 6.09 -12.10
C THR A 89 -19.66 7.04 -10.98
N GLU A 90 -20.87 6.89 -10.43
CA GLU A 90 -21.35 7.70 -9.30
C GLU A 90 -20.44 7.57 -8.07
N HIS A 91 -19.90 6.37 -7.80
CA HIS A 91 -18.92 6.10 -6.75
C HIS A 91 -17.58 6.80 -7.03
N TRP A 92 -17.01 6.63 -8.21
CA TRP A 92 -15.73 7.21 -8.59
C TRP A 92 -15.75 8.75 -8.56
N GLU A 93 -16.86 9.37 -8.98
CA GLU A 93 -17.06 10.83 -8.95
C GLU A 93 -17.25 11.41 -7.54
N SER A 94 -17.78 10.64 -6.59
CA SER A 94 -18.21 11.16 -5.27
C SER A 94 -17.36 10.70 -4.10
N MET A 95 -16.72 9.52 -4.18
CA MET A 95 -15.95 8.94 -3.08
C MET A 95 -14.67 9.73 -2.80
N TYR A 96 -13.96 10.26 -3.81
CA TYR A 96 -12.81 11.14 -3.62
C TYR A 96 -12.86 12.36 -4.55
N ASN A 97 -12.37 13.49 -4.06
CA ASN A 97 -12.19 14.71 -4.85
C ASN A 97 -10.95 15.49 -4.38
N GLU A 98 -10.56 16.55 -5.09
CA GLU A 98 -9.36 17.35 -4.80
C GLU A 98 -9.27 17.86 -3.35
N SER A 99 -10.39 18.15 -2.68
CA SER A 99 -10.37 18.61 -1.28
C SER A 99 -9.96 17.53 -0.28
N ASP A 100 -10.06 16.24 -0.62
CA ASP A 100 -9.43 15.18 0.16
C ASP A 100 -7.90 15.26 0.07
N PHE A 101 -7.36 15.57 -1.12
CA PHE A 101 -5.91 15.70 -1.35
C PHE A 101 -5.35 16.97 -0.68
N GLU A 102 -6.11 18.07 -0.67
CA GLU A 102 -5.82 19.24 0.17
C GLU A 102 -5.76 18.88 1.67
N GLU A 103 -6.72 18.10 2.18
CA GLU A 103 -6.79 17.70 3.59
C GLU A 103 -5.67 16.70 3.96
N ILE A 104 -5.30 15.77 3.06
CA ILE A 104 -4.15 14.86 3.17
C ILE A 104 -2.86 15.67 3.36
N LYS A 105 -2.55 16.59 2.45
CA LYS A 105 -1.36 17.45 2.54
C LYS A 105 -1.35 18.27 3.83
N LYS A 106 -2.51 18.82 4.22
CA LYS A 106 -2.69 19.64 5.43
C LYS A 106 -2.41 18.87 6.73
N TYR A 107 -2.62 17.56 6.79
CA TYR A 107 -2.27 16.72 7.94
C TYR A 107 -0.78 16.29 7.96
N GLY A 108 0.04 16.85 7.08
CA GLY A 108 1.50 16.62 7.06
C GLY A 108 1.94 15.37 6.31
N LEU A 109 1.03 14.75 5.55
CA LEU A 109 1.33 13.67 4.62
C LEU A 109 1.97 14.23 3.34
N ASN A 110 2.77 13.40 2.67
CA ASN A 110 3.51 13.80 1.47
C ASN A 110 3.24 12.92 0.24
N MET A 111 2.41 11.89 0.36
CA MET A 111 2.06 11.03 -0.77
C MET A 111 0.73 10.30 -0.60
N VAL A 112 0.29 9.65 -1.67
CA VAL A 112 -0.80 8.68 -1.70
C VAL A 112 -0.37 7.39 -2.41
N ARG A 113 -0.89 6.24 -1.97
CA ARG A 113 -0.90 4.98 -2.73
C ARG A 113 -2.29 4.82 -3.34
N ILE A 114 -2.37 4.50 -4.63
CA ILE A 114 -3.63 4.39 -5.37
C ILE A 114 -3.76 2.97 -5.91
N PRO A 115 -4.48 2.09 -5.19
CA PRO A 115 -4.92 0.79 -5.70
C PRO A 115 -5.72 0.93 -6.99
N ILE A 116 -5.40 0.11 -8.00
CA ILE A 116 -6.19 -0.01 -9.24
C ILE A 116 -6.18 -1.45 -9.76
N GLY A 117 -7.36 -1.96 -10.16
CA GLY A 117 -7.52 -3.30 -10.71
C GLY A 117 -7.20 -3.39 -12.20
N TYR A 118 -6.67 -4.53 -12.66
CA TYR A 118 -6.28 -4.75 -14.06
C TYR A 118 -7.39 -4.43 -15.09
N TRP A 119 -8.66 -4.66 -14.72
CA TRP A 119 -9.85 -4.39 -15.52
C TRP A 119 -10.07 -2.92 -15.87
N SER A 120 -9.35 -2.01 -15.21
CA SER A 120 -9.31 -0.58 -15.55
C SER A 120 -8.52 -0.28 -16.83
N PHE A 121 -7.63 -1.19 -17.24
CA PHE A 121 -6.79 -1.06 -18.44
C PHE A 121 -7.27 -2.01 -19.53
N GLU A 122 -7.30 -3.31 -19.23
CA GLU A 122 -7.67 -4.36 -20.18
C GLU A 122 -8.35 -5.50 -19.42
N LYS A 123 -9.55 -5.91 -19.85
CA LYS A 123 -10.29 -7.03 -19.25
C LYS A 123 -9.91 -8.36 -19.88
N MET A 124 -10.05 -9.45 -19.13
CA MET A 124 -10.05 -10.81 -19.69
C MET A 124 -11.39 -11.08 -20.40
N ASP A 125 -11.37 -11.99 -21.38
CA ASP A 125 -12.59 -12.47 -22.03
C ASP A 125 -13.55 -13.11 -21.01
N GLY A 126 -14.74 -12.51 -20.87
CA GLY A 126 -15.79 -12.96 -19.95
C GLY A 126 -15.85 -12.22 -18.61
N ASP A 127 -14.93 -11.29 -18.34
CA ASP A 127 -14.95 -10.49 -17.10
C ASP A 127 -16.21 -9.62 -16.98
N PRO A 128 -16.94 -9.69 -15.84
CA PRO A 128 -18.10 -8.85 -15.58
C PRO A 128 -17.74 -7.41 -15.24
N TYR A 129 -16.48 -7.14 -14.87
CA TYR A 129 -15.99 -5.82 -14.44
C TYR A 129 -16.33 -4.68 -15.39
N VAL A 130 -16.45 -3.47 -14.85
CA VAL A 130 -16.58 -2.23 -15.62
C VAL A 130 -15.22 -1.56 -15.74
N SER A 131 -14.86 -1.13 -16.95
CA SER A 131 -13.67 -0.29 -17.19
C SER A 131 -14.04 1.20 -17.11
N GLY A 132 -13.10 2.05 -16.66
CA GLY A 132 -13.31 3.51 -16.55
C GLY A 132 -12.56 4.14 -15.38
N ALA A 133 -12.23 3.38 -14.34
CA ALA A 133 -11.52 3.87 -13.15
C ALA A 133 -10.15 4.53 -13.48
N GLN A 134 -9.54 4.18 -14.62
CA GLN A 134 -8.30 4.77 -15.12
C GLN A 134 -8.39 6.31 -15.32
N GLU A 135 -9.56 6.84 -15.70
CA GLU A 135 -9.76 8.30 -15.83
C GLU A 135 -9.75 9.01 -14.46
N TYR A 136 -10.06 8.28 -13.39
CA TYR A 136 -10.07 8.79 -12.02
C TYR A 136 -8.69 8.68 -11.37
N LEU A 137 -7.89 7.67 -11.76
CA LEU A 137 -6.45 7.66 -11.49
C LEU A 137 -5.77 8.90 -12.10
N ASP A 138 -6.08 9.27 -13.35
CA ASP A 138 -5.55 10.50 -13.97
C ASP A 138 -5.91 11.76 -13.15
N LYS A 139 -7.17 11.90 -12.72
CA LYS A 139 -7.64 13.01 -11.86
C LYS A 139 -6.90 13.04 -10.53
N ALA A 140 -6.67 11.89 -9.89
CA ALA A 140 -5.95 11.82 -8.62
C ALA A 140 -4.46 12.15 -8.76
N ILE A 141 -3.84 11.84 -9.90
CA ILE A 141 -2.47 12.27 -10.22
C ILE A 141 -2.42 13.80 -10.40
N GLU A 142 -3.40 14.40 -11.08
CA GLU A 142 -3.55 15.86 -11.18
C GLU A 142 -3.73 16.52 -9.80
N TRP A 143 -4.70 16.06 -9.00
CA TRP A 143 -4.94 16.56 -7.63
C TRP A 143 -3.74 16.40 -6.71
N SER A 144 -2.98 15.30 -6.87
CA SER A 144 -1.73 15.08 -6.13
C SER A 144 -0.68 16.13 -6.49
N ARG A 145 -0.48 16.39 -7.78
CA ARG A 145 0.46 17.42 -8.25
C ARG A 145 0.08 18.82 -7.77
N ASN A 146 -1.21 19.18 -7.87
CA ASN A 146 -1.73 20.48 -7.39
C ASN A 146 -1.48 20.68 -5.87
N ASN A 147 -1.39 19.60 -5.10
CA ASN A 147 -1.19 19.62 -3.65
C ASN A 147 0.24 19.25 -3.20
N ASP A 148 1.20 19.09 -4.11
CA ASP A 148 2.56 18.57 -3.83
C ASP A 148 2.53 17.24 -3.02
N LEU A 149 1.65 16.33 -3.45
CA LEU A 149 1.64 14.93 -3.01
C LEU A 149 2.30 14.06 -4.09
N LYS A 150 3.04 13.05 -3.65
CA LYS A 150 3.60 12.02 -4.53
C LYS A 150 2.62 10.86 -4.70
N VAL A 151 2.75 10.10 -5.78
CA VAL A 151 1.86 8.99 -6.13
C VAL A 151 2.66 7.71 -6.28
N LEU A 152 2.21 6.67 -5.57
CA LEU A 152 2.48 5.26 -5.88
C LEU A 152 1.24 4.70 -6.58
N ILE A 153 1.40 4.27 -7.84
CA ILE A 153 0.35 3.53 -8.57
C ILE A 153 0.51 2.06 -8.23
N ASP A 154 -0.55 1.39 -7.80
CA ASP A 154 -0.49 0.00 -7.33
C ASP A 154 -1.45 -0.90 -8.11
N LEU A 155 -0.91 -1.92 -8.78
CA LEU A 155 -1.71 -2.94 -9.46
C LEU A 155 -2.29 -3.93 -8.45
N HIS A 156 -3.42 -3.52 -7.85
CA HIS A 156 -3.96 -4.10 -6.63
C HIS A 156 -4.70 -5.43 -6.86
N GLY A 157 -5.18 -5.66 -8.09
CA GLY A 157 -5.86 -6.89 -8.49
C GLY A 157 -5.41 -7.33 -9.88
N VAL A 158 -5.10 -8.63 -10.03
CA VAL A 158 -4.64 -9.26 -11.28
C VAL A 158 -5.53 -10.47 -11.65
N PRO A 159 -5.52 -10.94 -12.92
CA PRO A 159 -6.48 -11.93 -13.40
C PRO A 159 -6.50 -13.22 -12.58
N ASN A 160 -7.71 -13.69 -12.26
CA ASN A 160 -7.96 -14.89 -11.46
C ASN A 160 -7.33 -14.85 -10.04
N THR A 161 -7.14 -13.64 -9.49
CA THR A 161 -6.65 -13.31 -8.13
C THR A 161 -5.28 -13.86 -7.73
N GLN A 162 -4.40 -12.98 -7.28
CA GLN A 162 -3.09 -13.32 -6.71
C GLN A 162 -3.15 -13.79 -5.26
N ASN A 163 -4.29 -13.60 -4.56
CA ASN A 163 -4.38 -13.83 -3.11
C ASN A 163 -5.64 -14.57 -2.63
N GLY A 164 -6.73 -14.53 -3.39
CA GLY A 164 -8.03 -15.07 -2.99
C GLY A 164 -8.86 -14.14 -2.10
N PHE A 165 -8.40 -12.90 -1.87
CA PHE A 165 -9.07 -11.89 -1.04
C PHE A 165 -10.00 -11.02 -1.91
N ASP A 166 -11.00 -10.39 -1.29
CA ASP A 166 -11.92 -9.47 -1.97
C ASP A 166 -11.22 -8.20 -2.46
N ASN A 167 -10.18 -7.72 -1.77
CA ASN A 167 -9.35 -6.59 -2.21
C ASN A 167 -8.72 -6.79 -3.61
N SER A 168 -8.53 -8.03 -4.08
CA SER A 168 -8.03 -8.30 -5.44
C SER A 168 -9.08 -8.15 -6.55
N GLY A 169 -10.33 -7.83 -6.20
CA GLY A 169 -11.49 -7.80 -7.08
C GLY A 169 -12.25 -9.13 -7.16
N LEU A 170 -11.59 -10.27 -6.90
CA LEU A 170 -12.18 -11.62 -6.95
C LEU A 170 -11.79 -12.44 -5.72
N ARG A 171 -12.74 -12.64 -4.81
CA ARG A 171 -12.56 -13.44 -3.59
C ARG A 171 -12.67 -14.93 -3.90
N ASN A 172 -11.59 -15.65 -3.68
CA ASN A 172 -11.52 -17.11 -3.78
C ASN A 172 -10.68 -17.67 -2.63
N LEU A 173 -11.28 -17.70 -1.43
CA LEU A 173 -10.57 -17.94 -0.17
C LEU A 173 -9.78 -19.25 -0.18
N GLY A 174 -8.47 -19.15 -0.01
CA GLY A 174 -7.54 -20.29 -0.02
C GLY A 174 -7.15 -20.80 -1.41
N TYR A 175 -7.55 -20.11 -2.49
CA TYR A 175 -7.18 -20.45 -3.87
C TYR A 175 -6.71 -19.19 -4.64
N PRO A 176 -5.46 -18.74 -4.42
CA PRO A 176 -4.82 -17.75 -5.29
C PRO A 176 -4.63 -18.36 -6.69
N GLY A 177 -5.38 -17.85 -7.67
CA GLY A 177 -5.56 -18.48 -8.97
C GLY A 177 -4.67 -17.94 -10.09
N TRP A 178 -4.00 -16.80 -9.87
CA TRP A 178 -3.22 -16.06 -10.87
C TRP A 178 -2.13 -16.88 -11.57
N GLN A 179 -1.32 -17.63 -10.82
CA GLN A 179 -0.20 -18.42 -11.38
C GLN A 179 -0.60 -19.77 -11.99
N ASN A 180 -1.90 -20.09 -12.09
CA ASN A 180 -2.39 -21.36 -12.64
C ASN A 180 -2.37 -21.41 -14.18
N LYS A 181 -2.30 -20.27 -14.87
CA LYS A 181 -2.14 -20.19 -16.32
C LYS A 181 -1.15 -19.10 -16.71
N THR A 182 -0.30 -19.39 -17.68
CA THR A 182 0.57 -18.39 -18.33
C THR A 182 -0.24 -17.25 -18.95
N GLU A 183 -1.46 -17.51 -19.39
CA GLU A 183 -2.43 -16.51 -19.90
C GLU A 183 -2.65 -15.35 -18.92
N TYR A 184 -2.89 -15.65 -17.64
CA TYR A 184 -3.15 -14.64 -16.59
C TYR A 184 -1.90 -13.81 -16.28
N ILE A 185 -0.72 -14.44 -16.25
CA ILE A 185 0.57 -13.76 -16.07
C ILE A 185 0.87 -12.85 -17.26
N ASN A 186 0.67 -13.34 -18.49
CA ASN A 186 0.88 -12.56 -19.71
C ASN A 186 -0.05 -11.34 -19.78
N HIS A 187 -1.32 -11.51 -19.40
CA HIS A 187 -2.26 -10.38 -19.29
C HIS A 187 -1.82 -9.35 -18.25
N THR A 188 -1.22 -9.81 -17.15
CA THR A 188 -0.64 -8.92 -16.12
C THR A 188 0.54 -8.13 -16.67
N TYR A 189 1.44 -8.76 -17.44
CA TYR A 189 2.50 -8.02 -18.14
C TYR A 189 1.93 -7.01 -19.14
N ASN A 190 0.93 -7.37 -19.95
CA ASN A 190 0.29 -6.44 -20.90
C ASN A 190 -0.28 -5.20 -20.18
N VAL A 191 -0.91 -5.38 -19.03
CA VAL A 191 -1.46 -4.28 -18.20
C VAL A 191 -0.34 -3.44 -17.59
N LEU A 192 0.73 -4.05 -17.07
CA LEU A 192 1.90 -3.31 -16.58
C LEU A 192 2.60 -2.52 -17.69
N GLN A 193 2.73 -3.08 -18.89
CA GLN A 193 3.25 -2.38 -20.06
C GLN A 193 2.38 -1.17 -20.41
N GLN A 194 1.05 -1.28 -20.39
CA GLN A 194 0.13 -0.14 -20.56
C GLN A 194 0.31 0.94 -19.47
N ILE A 195 0.51 0.55 -18.21
CA ILE A 195 0.84 1.46 -17.10
C ILE A 195 2.17 2.18 -17.38
N TYR A 196 3.22 1.45 -17.76
CA TYR A 196 4.54 2.00 -18.07
C TYR A 196 4.52 2.93 -19.30
N GLU A 197 3.78 2.57 -20.35
CA GLU A 197 3.61 3.40 -21.54
C GLU A 197 2.88 4.70 -21.21
N LYS A 198 1.72 4.64 -20.54
CA LYS A 198 0.90 5.81 -20.23
C LYS A 198 1.58 6.75 -19.23
N TYR A 199 2.07 6.23 -18.12
CA TYR A 199 2.56 7.04 -16.99
C TYR A 199 4.07 7.25 -16.99
N GLY A 200 4.82 6.43 -17.73
CA GLY A 200 6.28 6.47 -17.80
C GLY A 200 6.85 6.99 -19.13
N THR A 201 6.02 7.32 -20.14
CA THR A 201 6.48 7.87 -21.42
C THR A 201 5.77 9.17 -21.85
N GLY A 202 6.15 9.70 -23.02
CA GLY A 202 5.43 10.79 -23.67
C GLY A 202 5.51 12.14 -22.95
N GLU A 203 4.48 12.96 -23.18
CA GLU A 203 4.32 14.27 -22.52
C GLU A 203 3.80 14.12 -21.08
N TYR A 204 2.90 13.17 -20.83
CA TYR A 204 2.34 12.88 -19.51
C TYR A 204 3.44 12.58 -18.48
N ALA A 205 4.33 11.62 -18.76
CA ALA A 205 5.44 11.32 -17.84
C ALA A 205 6.39 12.51 -17.65
N ARG A 206 6.54 13.39 -18.65
CA ARG A 206 7.32 14.63 -18.49
C ARG A 206 6.61 15.67 -17.63
N GLU A 207 5.28 15.75 -17.66
CA GLU A 207 4.52 16.62 -16.77
C GLU A 207 4.55 16.17 -15.32
N TYR A 208 4.40 14.85 -15.09
CA TYR A 208 4.17 14.25 -13.78
C TYR A 208 5.41 13.54 -13.20
N ASN A 209 6.61 13.77 -13.77
CA ASN A 209 7.87 13.11 -13.36
C ASN A 209 8.26 13.29 -11.88
N ASP A 210 7.79 14.37 -11.26
CA ASP A 210 8.02 14.72 -9.86
C ASP A 210 6.82 14.41 -8.96
N THR A 211 5.76 13.83 -9.54
CA THR A 211 4.48 13.51 -8.89
C THR A 211 4.33 12.01 -8.77
N ILE A 212 4.40 11.27 -9.88
CA ILE A 212 4.47 9.80 -9.87
C ILE A 212 5.90 9.43 -9.47
N ILE A 213 6.05 8.71 -8.36
CA ILE A 213 7.37 8.33 -7.82
C ILE A 213 7.63 6.83 -7.86
N GLY A 214 6.58 6.02 -8.06
CA GLY A 214 6.73 4.59 -8.20
C GLY A 214 5.48 3.87 -8.67
N ILE A 215 5.70 2.61 -9.03
CA ILE A 215 4.69 1.66 -9.49
C ILE A 215 4.92 0.35 -8.72
N GLU A 216 3.88 -0.16 -8.08
CA GLU A 216 3.84 -1.48 -7.46
C GLU A 216 3.25 -2.48 -8.45
N VAL A 217 4.01 -3.54 -8.73
CA VAL A 217 3.74 -4.42 -9.87
C VAL A 217 2.66 -5.47 -9.62
N VAL A 218 2.43 -5.82 -8.35
CA VAL A 218 1.30 -6.63 -7.88
C VAL A 218 1.19 -6.52 -6.35
N ASN A 219 0.00 -6.19 -5.84
CA ASN A 219 -0.30 -6.19 -4.41
C ASN A 219 -0.43 -7.61 -3.85
N GLU A 220 0.11 -7.87 -2.65
CA GLU A 220 -0.18 -9.05 -1.81
C GLU A 220 -0.25 -10.46 -2.49
N PRO A 221 0.66 -10.90 -3.38
CA PRO A 221 0.65 -12.29 -3.86
C PRO A 221 0.77 -13.30 -2.68
N PHE A 222 -0.29 -14.06 -2.40
CA PHE A 222 -0.37 -14.95 -1.23
C PHE A 222 0.00 -16.39 -1.59
N ASN A 223 0.97 -16.96 -0.86
CA ASN A 223 1.52 -18.30 -1.11
C ASN A 223 1.83 -18.63 -2.60
N PRO A 224 2.52 -17.74 -3.34
CA PRO A 224 2.85 -17.97 -4.73
C PRO A 224 3.92 -19.06 -4.89
N ASP A 225 4.00 -19.60 -6.10
CA ASP A 225 5.23 -20.18 -6.63
C ASP A 225 6.30 -19.08 -6.71
N LEU A 226 7.26 -19.14 -5.78
CA LEU A 226 8.25 -18.08 -5.56
C LEU A 226 9.25 -17.94 -6.72
N ASP A 227 9.54 -19.02 -7.46
CA ASP A 227 10.40 -18.95 -8.64
C ASP A 227 9.66 -18.25 -9.80
N LYS A 228 8.36 -18.52 -9.98
CA LYS A 228 7.52 -17.76 -10.92
C LYS A 228 7.31 -16.30 -10.51
N LEU A 229 7.24 -16.00 -9.21
CA LEU A 229 7.14 -14.61 -8.76
C LEU A 229 8.44 -13.84 -8.98
N LYS A 230 9.59 -14.47 -8.73
CA LYS A 230 10.92 -13.92 -9.07
C LYS A 230 11.09 -13.69 -10.57
N ASP A 231 10.62 -14.62 -11.39
CA ASP A 231 10.54 -14.45 -12.85
C ASP A 231 9.72 -13.19 -13.21
N PHE A 232 8.52 -13.09 -12.64
CA PHE A 232 7.62 -11.95 -12.83
C PHE A 232 8.22 -10.61 -12.39
N TYR A 233 8.94 -10.57 -11.27
CA TYR A 233 9.62 -9.37 -10.80
C TYR A 233 10.80 -8.96 -11.71
N ILE A 234 11.58 -9.92 -12.22
CA ILE A 234 12.66 -9.64 -13.19
C ILE A 234 12.10 -9.10 -14.51
N GLU A 235 11.11 -9.76 -15.10
CA GLU A 235 10.54 -9.33 -16.39
C GLU A 235 9.80 -7.98 -16.25
N SER A 236 8.97 -7.81 -15.23
CA SER A 236 8.24 -6.55 -14.98
C SER A 236 9.17 -5.36 -14.73
N TYR A 237 10.32 -5.59 -14.09
CA TYR A 237 11.36 -4.58 -13.90
C TYR A 237 12.10 -4.26 -15.20
N ASN A 238 12.48 -5.27 -15.97
CA ASN A 238 13.15 -5.08 -17.25
C ASN A 238 12.24 -4.31 -18.22
N ASP A 239 10.95 -4.65 -18.30
CA ASP A 239 9.95 -3.88 -19.05
C ASP A 239 9.85 -2.43 -18.57
N ALA A 240 9.78 -2.20 -17.24
CA ALA A 240 9.76 -0.87 -16.67
C ALA A 240 10.97 -0.02 -17.10
N ARG A 241 12.18 -0.60 -17.07
CA ARG A 241 13.43 0.10 -17.45
C ARG A 241 13.60 0.26 -18.97
N ASN A 242 13.00 -0.62 -19.77
CA ASN A 242 13.04 -0.54 -21.24
C ASN A 242 12.01 0.45 -21.82
N ILE A 243 10.82 0.53 -21.20
CA ILE A 243 9.70 1.35 -21.71
C ILE A 243 9.79 2.78 -21.20
N GLN A 244 10.04 2.99 -19.91
CA GLN A 244 9.89 4.30 -19.28
C GLN A 244 11.08 5.25 -19.58
N ILE A 245 10.79 6.53 -19.78
CA ILE A 245 11.80 7.61 -19.91
C ILE A 245 12.10 8.32 -18.57
N VAL A 246 11.36 7.92 -17.52
CA VAL A 246 11.52 8.32 -16.12
C VAL A 246 11.98 7.10 -15.32
N ASN A 247 12.69 7.31 -14.20
CA ASN A 247 13.19 6.20 -13.36
C ASN A 247 12.29 5.96 -12.15
N ASN A 248 11.00 5.78 -12.40
CA ASN A 248 10.03 5.44 -11.36
C ASN A 248 10.55 4.26 -10.52
N THR A 249 10.39 4.38 -9.22
CA THR A 249 10.74 3.34 -8.26
C THR A 249 9.83 2.14 -8.49
N ILE A 250 10.40 0.95 -8.63
CA ILE A 250 9.58 -0.26 -8.79
C ILE A 250 9.41 -0.90 -7.42
N PHE A 251 8.16 -1.10 -7.03
CA PHE A 251 7.80 -1.69 -5.74
C PHE A 251 7.43 -3.16 -5.96
N PHE A 252 8.02 -4.02 -5.12
CA PHE A 252 7.67 -5.43 -5.03
C PHE A 252 7.11 -5.72 -3.65
N GLN A 253 5.88 -6.21 -3.56
CA GLN A 253 5.31 -6.65 -2.28
C GLN A 253 6.03 -7.92 -1.79
N GLU A 254 6.15 -8.10 -0.48
CA GLU A 254 7.02 -9.12 0.10
C GLU A 254 6.49 -10.57 -0.02
N ALA A 255 5.33 -10.79 -0.64
CA ALA A 255 4.62 -12.06 -0.78
C ALA A 255 4.39 -12.80 0.55
N PHE A 256 4.15 -12.03 1.62
CA PHE A 256 4.05 -12.50 3.01
C PHE A 256 5.29 -13.28 3.50
N GLN A 257 6.44 -13.12 2.84
CA GLN A 257 7.68 -13.77 3.26
C GLN A 257 8.30 -13.06 4.46
N GLN A 258 9.15 -13.77 5.19
CA GLN A 258 9.90 -13.19 6.30
C GLN A 258 10.78 -12.03 5.84
N ILE A 259 10.98 -11.04 6.71
CA ILE A 259 11.87 -9.90 6.47
C ILE A 259 13.27 -10.41 6.10
N GLY A 260 13.84 -9.81 5.04
CA GLY A 260 15.13 -10.22 4.48
C GLY A 260 15.08 -11.39 3.50
N TYR A 261 13.92 -12.01 3.24
CA TYR A 261 13.79 -13.08 2.22
C TYR A 261 14.24 -12.60 0.82
N TRP A 262 13.94 -11.34 0.49
CA TRP A 262 14.22 -10.75 -0.81
C TRP A 262 15.63 -10.16 -0.93
N ASP A 263 16.42 -10.11 0.15
CA ASP A 263 17.72 -9.41 0.17
C ASP A 263 18.71 -9.99 -0.84
N ASP A 264 18.90 -11.31 -0.84
CA ASP A 264 19.79 -11.98 -1.79
C ASP A 264 19.25 -11.86 -3.23
N PHE A 265 17.92 -11.92 -3.44
CA PHE A 265 17.31 -11.79 -4.77
C PHE A 265 17.50 -10.40 -5.38
N ILE A 266 17.37 -9.34 -4.57
CA ILE A 266 17.59 -7.96 -5.02
C ILE A 266 19.08 -7.66 -5.20
N ALA A 267 19.96 -8.26 -4.39
CA ALA A 267 21.40 -8.09 -4.52
C ALA A 267 22.01 -8.85 -5.72
N ASP A 268 21.56 -10.08 -5.97
CA ASP A 268 22.06 -10.90 -7.08
C ASP A 268 21.36 -10.57 -8.41
N GLY A 269 20.06 -10.27 -8.37
CA GLY A 269 19.27 -9.93 -9.56
C GLY A 269 18.97 -11.12 -10.48
N GLU A 270 19.10 -12.37 -10.03
CA GLU A 270 18.97 -13.57 -10.86
C GLU A 270 17.88 -14.57 -10.40
N VAL A 271 17.29 -15.32 -11.34
CA VAL A 271 16.47 -16.50 -11.05
C VAL A 271 16.72 -17.62 -12.08
N ASN A 272 16.73 -18.87 -11.62
CA ASN A 272 16.93 -20.05 -12.46
C ASN A 272 15.62 -20.79 -12.73
N ILE A 273 15.00 -20.53 -13.89
CA ILE A 273 13.73 -21.15 -14.28
C ILE A 273 13.99 -22.47 -15.00
N THR A 274 13.52 -23.58 -14.41
CA THR A 274 13.60 -24.91 -15.03
C THR A 274 12.27 -25.27 -15.65
N SER A 275 12.28 -25.57 -16.96
CA SER A 275 11.11 -26.02 -17.72
C SER A 275 11.35 -27.40 -18.33
N THR A 276 10.30 -28.22 -18.40
CA THR A 276 10.36 -29.55 -19.03
C THR A 276 9.63 -29.50 -20.37
N ALA A 277 10.37 -29.51 -21.47
CA ALA A 277 9.83 -29.59 -22.82
C ALA A 277 10.17 -30.95 -23.44
N ASN A 278 9.15 -31.67 -23.95
CA ASN A 278 9.31 -32.99 -24.57
C ASN A 278 10.11 -34.01 -23.72
N GLY A 279 9.96 -33.96 -22.39
CA GLY A 279 10.67 -34.84 -21.45
C GLY A 279 12.14 -34.48 -21.20
N THR A 280 12.62 -33.35 -21.72
CA THR A 280 13.95 -32.80 -21.42
C THR A 280 13.81 -31.58 -20.53
N ASN A 281 14.57 -31.51 -19.44
CA ASN A 281 14.66 -30.32 -18.60
C ASN A 281 15.67 -29.34 -19.20
N GLY A 282 15.23 -28.10 -19.42
CA GLY A 282 16.09 -26.96 -19.71
C GLY A 282 15.98 -25.95 -18.57
N THR A 283 17.12 -25.51 -18.05
CA THR A 283 17.19 -24.40 -17.09
C THR A 283 17.69 -23.17 -17.83
N ILE A 284 16.97 -22.06 -17.67
CA ILE A 284 17.40 -20.73 -18.11
C ILE A 284 17.64 -19.86 -16.88
N THR A 285 18.71 -19.10 -16.88
CA THR A 285 18.92 -18.02 -15.92
C THR A 285 18.36 -16.74 -16.52
N LYS A 286 17.44 -16.09 -15.81
CA LYS A 286 16.96 -14.74 -16.13
C LYS A 286 17.55 -13.76 -15.13
N THR A 287 17.80 -12.53 -15.58
CA THR A 287 18.51 -11.53 -14.78
C THR A 287 17.92 -10.13 -14.94
N ALA A 288 18.11 -9.30 -13.92
CA ALA A 288 17.84 -7.87 -13.89
C ALA A 288 18.93 -7.16 -13.08
N ASP A 289 19.38 -5.99 -13.53
CA ASP A 289 20.28 -5.13 -12.75
C ASP A 289 19.39 -4.18 -11.90
N PHE A 290 19.06 -4.60 -10.68
CA PHE A 290 18.06 -3.94 -9.84
C PHE A 290 18.57 -2.61 -9.25
N GLU A 291 18.21 -1.51 -9.91
CA GLU A 291 18.36 -0.14 -9.44
C GLU A 291 16.99 0.47 -9.10
N ASN A 292 16.93 1.29 -8.05
CA ASN A 292 15.71 1.97 -7.60
C ASN A 292 14.49 1.04 -7.45
N VAL A 293 14.70 -0.07 -6.73
CA VAL A 293 13.64 -0.98 -6.25
C VAL A 293 13.41 -0.74 -4.76
N ILE A 294 12.17 -0.92 -4.30
CA ILE A 294 11.79 -0.97 -2.88
C ILE A 294 10.97 -2.25 -2.65
N ILE A 295 11.19 -2.92 -1.53
CA ILE A 295 10.28 -3.95 -1.01
C ILE A 295 9.18 -3.25 -0.22
N ASP A 296 7.94 -3.42 -0.67
CA ASP A 296 6.78 -3.07 0.16
C ASP A 296 6.58 -4.14 1.23
N HIS A 297 6.17 -3.70 2.42
CA HIS A 297 5.82 -4.56 3.54
C HIS A 297 4.48 -4.17 4.14
N HIS A 298 3.63 -5.17 4.33
CA HIS A 298 2.31 -4.99 4.94
C HIS A 298 2.35 -5.49 6.39
N HIS A 299 1.91 -4.67 7.35
CA HIS A 299 1.94 -5.04 8.76
C HIS A 299 0.65 -4.76 9.52
N TYR A 300 0.01 -5.85 9.96
CA TYR A 300 -1.25 -5.87 10.70
C TYR A 300 -1.19 -6.88 11.85
N GLU A 301 -1.79 -6.53 12.99
CA GLU A 301 -1.89 -7.39 14.18
C GLU A 301 -3.34 -7.78 14.53
N VAL A 302 -4.13 -8.09 13.50
CA VAL A 302 -5.57 -8.43 13.66
C VAL A 302 -6.04 -9.65 12.86
N PHE A 303 -5.20 -10.25 11.99
CA PHE A 303 -5.63 -11.32 11.09
C PHE A 303 -5.32 -12.75 11.57
N SER A 304 -4.84 -12.91 12.81
CA SER A 304 -4.70 -14.20 13.48
C SER A 304 -5.28 -14.18 14.89
N GLU A 305 -5.71 -15.36 15.36
CA GLU A 305 -6.33 -15.53 16.69
C GLU A 305 -5.40 -15.11 17.84
N SER A 306 -4.09 -15.36 17.69
CA SER A 306 -3.07 -15.01 18.70
C SER A 306 -2.78 -13.50 18.76
N GLN A 307 -2.79 -12.81 17.61
CA GLN A 307 -2.68 -11.36 17.57
C GLN A 307 -3.95 -10.72 18.17
N ILE A 308 -5.14 -11.16 17.75
CA ILE A 308 -6.43 -10.67 18.26
C ILE A 308 -6.62 -10.87 19.78
N ALA A 309 -6.06 -11.94 20.34
CA ALA A 309 -6.07 -12.19 21.79
C ALA A 309 -4.95 -11.45 22.56
N SER A 310 -4.07 -10.72 21.88
CA SER A 310 -2.96 -10.00 22.53
C SER A 310 -3.42 -8.73 23.22
N ASN A 311 -2.62 -8.28 24.19
CA ASN A 311 -2.82 -6.97 24.83
C ASN A 311 -1.96 -5.92 24.13
N VAL A 312 -2.34 -4.65 24.24
CA VAL A 312 -1.62 -3.52 23.62
C VAL A 312 -0.12 -3.51 23.90
N SER A 313 0.35 -3.87 25.10
CA SER A 313 1.79 -3.85 25.41
C SER A 313 2.55 -4.94 24.64
N THR A 314 1.94 -6.10 24.41
CA THR A 314 2.46 -7.13 23.50
C THR A 314 2.50 -6.63 22.06
N HIS A 315 1.46 -5.96 21.57
CA HIS A 315 1.50 -5.30 20.26
C HIS A 315 2.63 -4.27 20.16
N LEU A 316 2.85 -3.42 21.18
CA LEU A 316 3.98 -2.47 21.16
C LEU A 316 5.34 -3.17 21.08
N ASP A 317 5.50 -4.33 21.73
CA ASP A 317 6.72 -5.15 21.63
C ASP A 317 6.88 -5.77 20.23
N ASN A 318 5.80 -6.26 19.63
CA ASN A 318 5.77 -6.78 18.27
C ASN A 318 6.18 -5.71 17.23
N ILE A 319 5.57 -4.50 17.26
CA ILE A 319 5.95 -3.38 16.39
C ILE A 319 7.46 -3.09 16.43
N LYS A 320 8.04 -3.03 17.64
CA LYS A 320 9.50 -2.79 17.82
C LYS A 320 10.34 -3.90 17.21
N ASN A 321 9.95 -5.16 17.42
CA ASN A 321 10.68 -6.33 16.93
C ASN A 321 10.61 -6.43 15.40
N TYR A 322 9.43 -6.16 14.82
CA TYR A 322 9.19 -6.13 13.39
C TYR A 322 10.02 -5.03 12.72
N ALA A 323 9.88 -3.77 13.16
CA ALA A 323 10.62 -2.64 12.61
C ALA A 323 12.15 -2.79 12.80
N SER A 324 12.60 -3.30 13.96
CA SER A 324 14.02 -3.62 14.18
C SER A 324 14.54 -4.70 13.24
N SER A 325 13.68 -5.54 12.66
CA SER A 325 14.07 -6.54 11.66
C SER A 325 14.15 -5.92 10.27
N ILE A 326 13.22 -5.02 9.90
CA ILE A 326 13.31 -4.22 8.66
C ILE A 326 14.63 -3.44 8.63
N GLY A 327 14.98 -2.74 9.73
CA GLY A 327 16.24 -1.99 9.85
C GLY A 327 17.53 -2.82 9.88
N LYS A 328 17.45 -4.14 9.67
CA LYS A 328 18.60 -5.05 9.46
C LYS A 328 18.67 -5.62 8.04
N SER A 329 17.61 -5.50 7.23
CA SER A 329 17.62 -5.89 5.82
C SER A 329 18.63 -5.02 5.05
N THR A 330 19.26 -5.59 4.02
CA THR A 330 20.12 -4.84 3.10
C THR A 330 19.34 -4.09 2.03
N THR A 331 18.05 -4.39 1.87
CA THR A 331 17.18 -3.85 0.83
C THR A 331 16.47 -2.59 1.32
N ARG A 332 16.13 -1.68 0.40
CA ARG A 332 15.26 -0.54 0.71
C ARG A 332 13.84 -1.04 0.90
N SER A 333 13.22 -0.65 2.01
CA SER A 333 11.86 -1.06 2.37
C SER A 333 11.02 0.13 2.84
N ILE A 334 9.70 0.05 2.64
CA ILE A 334 8.68 0.86 3.33
C ILE A 334 7.69 -0.06 4.04
N ILE A 335 6.80 0.51 4.86
CA ILE A 335 5.57 -0.17 5.32
C ILE A 335 4.39 0.43 4.55
N GLY A 336 4.09 -0.07 3.35
CA GLY A 336 3.06 0.48 2.45
C GLY A 336 1.63 0.18 2.87
N GLU A 337 1.44 -0.73 3.82
CA GLU A 337 0.17 -0.89 4.52
C GLU A 337 0.34 -1.18 6.01
N TRP A 338 -0.42 -0.43 6.81
CA TRP A 338 -0.65 -0.65 8.25
C TRP A 338 -1.90 0.15 8.66
N SER A 339 -2.53 -0.22 9.79
CA SER A 339 -3.69 0.52 10.32
C SER A 339 -3.60 0.73 11.84
N ALA A 340 -4.59 1.42 12.41
CA ALA A 340 -4.69 1.57 13.86
C ALA A 340 -5.39 0.37 14.52
N ALA A 341 -5.84 -0.63 13.76
CA ALA A 341 -6.70 -1.70 14.24
C ALA A 341 -6.05 -2.54 15.35
N LEU A 342 -6.83 -2.79 16.41
CA LEU A 342 -6.53 -3.75 17.47
C LEU A 342 -7.57 -4.87 17.50
N THR A 343 -8.56 -4.83 16.59
CA THR A 343 -9.61 -5.83 16.42
C THR A 343 -9.89 -6.07 14.93
N ASP A 344 -10.50 -7.21 14.61
CA ASP A 344 -11.08 -7.47 13.29
C ASP A 344 -12.59 -7.21 13.26
N CYS A 345 -13.03 -6.15 13.98
CA CYS A 345 -14.44 -5.81 14.19
C CYS A 345 -15.09 -4.92 13.12
N ALA A 346 -14.31 -4.37 12.19
CA ALA A 346 -14.87 -3.58 11.10
C ALA A 346 -15.82 -4.47 10.25
N PRO A 347 -17.06 -4.01 9.94
CA PRO A 347 -18.04 -4.84 9.24
C PRO A 347 -17.51 -5.36 7.91
N TRP A 348 -17.50 -6.68 7.72
CA TRP A 348 -16.96 -7.35 6.52
C TRP A 348 -15.45 -7.15 6.27
N LEU A 349 -14.64 -6.78 7.28
CA LEU A 349 -13.18 -6.72 7.13
C LEU A 349 -12.56 -8.08 6.74
N ASN A 350 -13.13 -9.18 7.24
CA ASN A 350 -12.78 -10.53 6.83
C ASN A 350 -13.49 -10.97 5.52
N GLY A 351 -14.20 -10.05 4.87
CA GLY A 351 -15.07 -10.25 3.71
C GLY A 351 -16.54 -10.52 4.04
N VAL A 352 -17.40 -10.29 3.05
CA VAL A 352 -18.87 -10.46 3.18
C VAL A 352 -19.24 -11.88 3.59
N GLY A 353 -20.19 -11.99 4.53
CA GLY A 353 -20.66 -13.26 5.09
C GLY A 353 -19.73 -13.92 6.12
N LEU A 354 -18.55 -13.34 6.39
CA LEU A 354 -17.63 -13.84 7.42
C LEU A 354 -17.73 -12.97 8.69
N GLY A 355 -17.60 -13.62 9.85
CA GLY A 355 -17.58 -12.99 11.16
C GLY A 355 -16.21 -12.38 11.53
N SER A 356 -15.99 -12.23 12.83
CA SER A 356 -14.72 -11.77 13.42
C SER A 356 -14.14 -12.80 14.39
N ARG A 357 -12.80 -12.87 14.43
CA ARG A 357 -12.04 -13.58 15.47
C ARG A 357 -12.28 -12.93 16.83
N TYR A 358 -12.39 -11.60 16.88
CA TYR A 358 -12.60 -10.87 18.14
C TYR A 358 -13.88 -11.32 18.88
N GLU A 359 -14.97 -11.63 18.17
CA GLU A 359 -16.18 -12.19 18.76
C GLU A 359 -16.25 -13.73 18.78
N GLY A 360 -15.29 -14.43 18.16
CA GLY A 360 -15.30 -15.89 18.01
C GLY A 360 -16.47 -16.36 17.14
N THR A 361 -16.71 -15.67 16.02
CA THR A 361 -17.86 -15.91 15.13
C THR A 361 -17.44 -16.57 13.82
N SER A 362 -18.32 -17.41 13.27
CA SER A 362 -18.05 -18.24 12.08
C SER A 362 -17.45 -17.42 10.93
N PRO A 363 -16.38 -17.91 10.25
CA PRO A 363 -15.83 -19.26 10.30
C PRO A 363 -14.84 -19.51 11.46
N TYR A 364 -14.55 -18.50 12.29
CA TYR A 364 -13.56 -18.61 13.36
C TYR A 364 -14.11 -19.37 14.56
N THR A 365 -13.25 -20.18 15.19
CA THR A 365 -13.62 -21.09 16.29
C THR A 365 -12.86 -20.82 17.59
N ASN A 366 -12.12 -19.71 17.66
CA ASN A 366 -11.43 -19.28 18.86
C ASN A 366 -12.40 -18.82 19.96
N ASP A 367 -11.93 -18.82 21.21
CA ASP A 367 -12.64 -18.21 22.32
C ASP A 367 -12.84 -16.70 22.07
N ARG A 368 -14.05 -16.21 22.36
CA ARG A 368 -14.43 -14.79 22.23
C ARG A 368 -13.55 -13.89 23.10
N VAL A 369 -12.90 -12.90 22.48
CA VAL A 369 -12.03 -11.93 23.17
C VAL A 369 -12.85 -10.78 23.76
N GLY A 370 -13.82 -10.24 23.01
CA GLY A 370 -14.64 -9.11 23.45
C GLY A 370 -15.90 -8.94 22.61
N SER A 371 -16.47 -7.72 22.56
CA SER A 371 -17.58 -7.41 21.65
C SER A 371 -17.23 -6.35 20.62
N CYS A 372 -17.58 -6.58 19.37
CA CYS A 372 -17.44 -5.58 18.31
C CYS A 372 -18.40 -4.40 18.48
N ALA A 373 -19.49 -4.58 19.25
CA ALA A 373 -20.36 -3.48 19.67
C ALA A 373 -19.63 -2.40 20.51
N ASP A 374 -18.49 -2.72 21.13
CA ASP A 374 -17.67 -1.76 21.89
C ASP A 374 -16.80 -0.86 20.98
N PHE A 375 -16.68 -1.18 19.68
CA PHE A 375 -15.84 -0.51 18.69
C PHE A 375 -16.71 0.21 17.65
N THR A 376 -17.38 1.28 18.10
CA THR A 376 -18.28 2.05 17.23
C THR A 376 -17.53 2.99 16.28
N ARG A 377 -18.19 3.37 15.16
CA ARG A 377 -17.77 4.41 14.21
C ARG A 377 -17.47 5.78 14.85
N SER A 378 -17.94 6.01 16.07
CA SER A 378 -17.76 7.23 16.86
C SER A 378 -16.73 7.03 17.98
N PRO A 379 -15.43 7.35 17.79
CA PRO A 379 -14.44 7.18 18.84
C PRO A 379 -14.72 8.04 20.06
N GLU A 380 -15.49 9.13 19.95
CA GLU A 380 -15.98 9.90 21.10
C GLU A 380 -16.59 9.01 22.19
N ASN A 381 -17.26 7.92 21.81
CA ASN A 381 -17.87 6.92 22.71
C ASN A 381 -16.89 5.89 23.27
N TRP A 382 -15.70 5.72 22.66
CA TRP A 382 -14.69 4.81 23.19
C TRP A 382 -14.20 5.27 24.57
N SER A 383 -13.93 4.31 25.45
CA SER A 383 -13.40 4.56 26.78
C SER A 383 -12.05 5.31 26.73
N LYS A 384 -11.71 5.99 27.83
CA LYS A 384 -10.41 6.66 27.97
C LYS A 384 -9.23 5.69 27.83
N GLN A 385 -9.43 4.41 28.20
CA GLN A 385 -8.40 3.39 28.09
C GLN A 385 -8.23 2.94 26.63
N GLN A 386 -9.31 2.63 25.91
CA GLN A 386 -9.26 2.34 24.47
C GLN A 386 -8.52 3.47 23.72
N LYS A 387 -8.91 4.74 23.91
CA LYS A 387 -8.22 5.89 23.27
C LYS A 387 -6.74 5.98 23.60
N LYS A 388 -6.36 5.72 24.86
CA LYS A 388 -4.95 5.67 25.29
C LYS A 388 -4.20 4.56 24.55
N ASP A 389 -4.80 3.39 24.43
CA ASP A 389 -4.14 2.20 23.87
C ASP A 389 -4.01 2.27 22.35
N TYR A 390 -5.06 2.69 21.64
CA TYR A 390 -4.99 3.02 20.20
C TYR A 390 -3.92 4.09 19.92
N ARG A 391 -3.87 5.17 20.72
CA ARG A 391 -2.83 6.21 20.58
C ARG A 391 -1.43 5.66 20.84
N ARG A 392 -1.22 4.82 21.85
CA ARG A 392 0.07 4.16 22.12
C ARG A 392 0.52 3.29 20.95
N PHE A 393 -0.41 2.50 20.39
CA PHE A 393 -0.14 1.61 19.26
C PHE A 393 0.25 2.40 18.01
N VAL A 394 -0.56 3.40 17.63
CA VAL A 394 -0.29 4.29 16.50
C VAL A 394 1.03 5.06 16.66
N GLU A 395 1.31 5.63 17.83
CA GLU A 395 2.59 6.33 18.07
C GLU A 395 3.79 5.38 17.96
N MET A 396 3.67 4.13 18.38
CA MET A 396 4.75 3.15 18.24
C MET A 396 4.99 2.79 16.79
N GLN A 397 3.93 2.55 16.01
CA GLN A 397 4.02 2.29 14.57
C GLN A 397 4.67 3.47 13.84
N LEU A 398 4.16 4.69 14.01
CA LEU A 398 4.70 5.91 13.40
C LEU A 398 6.18 6.15 13.75
N TYR A 399 6.56 5.98 15.02
CA TYR A 399 7.96 6.12 15.44
C TYR A 399 8.84 5.03 14.82
N GLN A 400 8.44 3.77 14.92
CA GLN A 400 9.32 2.65 14.57
C GLN A 400 9.48 2.48 13.06
N TYR A 401 8.37 2.55 12.30
CA TYR A 401 8.42 2.49 10.84
C TYR A 401 9.20 3.67 10.27
N GLY A 402 8.90 4.90 10.73
CA GLY A 402 9.59 6.11 10.26
C GLY A 402 11.10 6.15 10.56
N ASN A 403 11.62 5.35 11.49
CA ASN A 403 13.05 5.29 11.84
C ASN A 403 13.78 4.01 11.39
N SER A 404 13.05 2.94 11.04
CA SER A 404 13.65 1.64 10.69
C SER A 404 13.39 1.20 9.25
N SER A 405 12.59 1.95 8.49
CA SER A 405 12.38 1.81 7.06
C SER A 405 12.48 3.20 6.39
N GLN A 406 12.27 3.29 5.07
CA GLN A 406 12.16 4.61 4.41
C GLN A 406 10.84 5.33 4.74
N GLY A 407 9.90 4.69 5.44
CA GLY A 407 8.65 5.31 5.89
C GLY A 407 7.46 4.37 5.78
N TRP A 408 6.27 4.96 5.69
CA TRP A 408 5.02 4.24 5.82
C TRP A 408 3.88 4.88 5.03
N ILE A 409 2.86 4.08 4.73
CA ILE A 409 1.60 4.48 4.10
C ILE A 409 0.47 3.82 4.89
N PHE A 410 -0.47 4.63 5.41
CA PHE A 410 -1.56 4.12 6.27
C PHE A 410 -2.75 3.65 5.42
N TRP A 411 -3.29 2.47 5.77
CA TRP A 411 -4.48 1.89 5.16
C TRP A 411 -5.74 2.18 6.02
N CYS A 412 -6.65 3.07 5.61
CA CYS A 412 -6.66 3.94 4.43
C CYS A 412 -7.07 5.38 4.80
N TRP A 413 -7.19 6.29 3.83
CA TRP A 413 -7.55 7.70 4.11
C TRP A 413 -8.89 7.84 4.84
N LYS A 414 -9.94 7.15 4.34
CA LYS A 414 -11.30 7.20 4.90
C LYS A 414 -12.12 5.96 4.56
N THR A 415 -13.05 5.61 5.44
CA THR A 415 -14.05 4.55 5.24
C THR A 415 -15.45 5.10 5.48
N GLU A 416 -16.51 4.34 5.22
CA GLU A 416 -17.85 4.75 5.66
C GLU A 416 -18.08 4.44 7.15
N ALA A 417 -17.66 3.26 7.61
CA ALA A 417 -18.06 2.69 8.91
C ALA A 417 -16.92 2.14 9.79
N ALA A 418 -15.68 2.07 9.30
CA ALA A 418 -14.57 1.36 9.95
C ALA A 418 -13.48 2.32 10.46
N THR A 419 -13.60 2.81 11.70
CA THR A 419 -12.72 3.90 12.20
C THR A 419 -11.28 3.48 12.49
N GLU A 420 -11.03 2.23 12.88
CA GLU A 420 -9.67 1.68 13.03
C GLU A 420 -8.83 1.77 11.74
N TRP A 421 -9.51 1.93 10.60
CA TRP A 421 -8.99 1.92 9.23
C TRP A 421 -9.14 3.28 8.53
N ASP A 422 -9.49 4.33 9.27
CA ASP A 422 -9.83 5.65 8.72
C ASP A 422 -8.91 6.72 9.29
N PHE A 423 -7.85 7.04 8.54
CA PHE A 423 -6.85 8.04 8.94
C PHE A 423 -7.49 9.37 9.36
N ARG A 424 -8.43 9.84 8.54
CA ARG A 424 -9.10 11.14 8.71
C ARG A 424 -9.93 11.18 10.00
N ALA A 425 -10.63 10.11 10.35
CA ALA A 425 -11.41 9.99 11.58
C ALA A 425 -10.50 9.83 12.82
N LEU A 426 -9.41 9.08 12.69
CA LEU A 426 -8.43 8.89 13.77
C LEU A 426 -7.67 10.18 14.09
N VAL A 427 -7.33 11.00 13.09
CA VAL A 427 -6.80 12.36 13.28
C VAL A 427 -7.80 13.25 14.01
N LYS A 428 -9.06 13.29 13.56
CA LYS A 428 -10.14 14.10 14.16
C LYS A 428 -10.43 13.73 15.62
N ASN A 429 -10.07 12.51 16.04
CA ASN A 429 -10.23 12.01 17.40
C ASN A 429 -8.92 11.97 18.22
N ASP A 430 -7.83 12.58 17.71
CA ASP A 430 -6.53 12.65 18.41
C ASP A 430 -5.96 11.25 18.77
N ILE A 431 -6.23 10.27 17.90
CA ILE A 431 -5.66 8.92 17.92
C ILE A 431 -4.43 8.87 17.00
N ILE A 432 -4.52 9.46 15.81
CA ILE A 432 -3.31 9.79 15.02
C ILE A 432 -2.78 11.16 15.48
N PRO A 433 -1.47 11.28 15.79
CA PRO A 433 -0.85 12.54 16.20
C PRO A 433 -0.95 13.63 15.13
N GLN A 434 -1.14 14.86 15.58
CA GLN A 434 -1.02 16.07 14.77
C GLN A 434 -0.19 17.13 15.53
N PRO A 435 0.92 17.64 14.97
CA PRO A 435 1.64 17.07 13.81
C PRO A 435 2.02 15.60 14.03
N LEU A 436 2.40 14.88 12.97
CA LEU A 436 2.57 13.41 12.97
C LEU A 436 3.64 12.87 13.94
N ASP A 437 4.49 13.74 14.48
CA ASP A 437 5.54 13.47 15.47
C ASP A 437 5.17 13.90 16.91
N ASN A 438 3.95 14.39 17.13
CA ASN A 438 3.44 14.85 18.43
C ASN A 438 3.07 13.66 19.35
N PHE A 439 4.09 12.88 19.74
CA PHE A 439 3.94 11.69 20.55
C PHE A 439 3.79 12.02 22.05
N LYS A 440 2.74 11.47 22.67
CA LYS A 440 2.37 11.66 24.09
C LYS A 440 2.91 10.55 24.97
N TYR A 441 2.95 9.32 24.44
CA TYR A 441 3.27 8.11 25.17
C TYR A 441 4.60 7.53 24.69
N VAL A 442 4.90 7.54 23.39
CA VAL A 442 6.18 7.04 22.87
C VAL A 442 7.26 8.13 22.91
N LYS A 443 8.41 7.80 23.50
CA LYS A 443 9.61 8.66 23.50
C LYS A 443 10.83 7.82 23.17
N ASN A 444 11.60 8.23 22.16
CA ASN A 444 12.77 7.51 21.66
C ASN A 444 12.47 6.01 21.38
N GLY A 445 11.30 5.71 20.83
CA GLY A 445 10.86 4.34 20.52
C GLY A 445 10.43 3.49 21.71
N VAL A 446 10.29 4.07 22.91
CA VAL A 446 9.88 3.40 24.14
C VAL A 446 8.55 3.97 24.63
N ASP A 447 7.61 3.09 25.01
CA ASP A 447 6.37 3.52 25.68
C ASP A 447 6.67 4.02 27.10
N THR A 448 6.23 5.22 27.40
CA THR A 448 6.39 5.90 28.69
C THR A 448 5.08 6.01 29.47
N SER A 449 4.00 5.40 28.99
CA SER A 449 2.65 5.57 29.51
C SER A 449 2.43 5.10 30.96
N ASP A 450 3.35 4.30 31.49
CA ASP A 450 3.36 3.81 32.88
C ASP A 450 4.41 4.50 33.77
N SER A 451 5.28 5.33 33.19
CA SER A 451 6.37 6.01 33.91
C SER A 451 5.90 7.11 34.87
N THR A 452 4.68 7.61 34.72
CA THR A 452 4.12 8.69 35.54
C THR A 452 3.50 8.17 36.85
N LYS A 453 4.28 7.45 37.69
CA LYS A 453 3.92 7.26 39.12
C LYS A 453 5.03 6.86 40.11
N VAL A 454 6.31 7.08 39.78
CA VAL A 454 7.38 7.08 40.80
C VAL A 454 7.92 8.51 40.98
N GLY A 455 7.15 9.31 41.71
CA GLY A 455 7.66 10.55 42.27
C GLY A 455 8.69 10.20 43.35
N ILE A 456 9.98 10.31 43.04
CA ILE A 456 11.06 10.15 44.02
C ILE A 456 10.95 11.30 45.03
N THR A 457 10.26 11.05 46.14
CA THR A 457 10.31 11.93 47.30
C THR A 457 11.72 11.89 47.86
N TRP A 458 12.51 12.92 47.56
CA TRP A 458 13.79 13.16 48.21
C TRP A 458 13.54 13.48 49.69
N SER A 459 13.46 12.44 50.50
CA SER A 459 13.50 12.56 51.96
C SER A 459 14.84 13.15 52.35
N LEU A 460 14.83 14.41 52.79
CA LEU A 460 16.01 15.12 53.28
C LEU A 460 16.65 14.33 54.43
N VAL A 461 17.78 13.68 54.15
CA VAL A 461 18.64 13.10 55.18
C VAL A 461 19.34 14.25 55.88
N VAL A 462 18.74 14.72 56.99
CA VAL A 462 19.38 15.67 57.89
C VAL A 462 20.51 14.94 58.63
N ILE A 463 21.74 15.07 58.12
CA ILE A 463 22.95 14.68 58.84
C ILE A 463 23.12 15.69 59.98
N GLN A 464 22.72 15.29 61.18
CA GLN A 464 22.87 16.12 62.37
C GLN A 464 24.28 15.95 62.94
N THR A 465 25.18 16.85 62.56
CA THR A 465 26.59 16.85 63.01
C THR A 465 26.67 17.20 64.50
N LEU A 466 26.90 16.19 65.34
CA LEU A 466 27.16 16.36 66.77
C LEU A 466 28.58 16.92 66.98
N ILE A 467 28.69 18.19 67.35
CA ILE A 467 29.93 18.79 67.88
C ILE A 467 29.69 19.13 69.35
N LEU A 468 30.53 18.58 70.22
CA LEU A 468 30.51 18.87 71.67
C LEU A 468 30.91 20.33 71.93
N PHE A 469 30.31 20.94 72.96
CA PHE A 469 31.04 21.82 73.86
C PHE A 469 30.53 21.69 75.31
N PHE A 470 31.43 21.94 76.25
CA PHE A 470 31.28 21.77 77.70
C PHE A 470 30.32 22.80 78.33
N ILE A 471 29.60 22.38 79.38
CA ILE A 471 29.80 22.77 80.80
C ILE A 471 29.01 21.79 81.70
#